data_AF-A0A1D2M330-F1
#
_entry.id   AF-A0A1D2M330-F1
#
_cell.length_a   1.000
_cell.length_b   1.000
_cell.length_c   1.000
_cell.angle_alpha   90.00
_cell.angle_beta   90.00
_cell.angle_gamma   90.00
#
_symmetry.space_group_name_H-M   'P 1'
#
loop_
_entity.id
_entity.type
_entity.pdbx_description
1 polymer ?
#
loop_
_entity_poly.entity_id
_entity_poly.type
_entity_poly.pdbx_seq_one_letter_code
_entity_poly.pdbx_strand_id
1 'polypeptide(L)'
;MQMERKLTGRRVVVDVERGRTVKGWLPRRLGGGLGRTRRGGPEVNVKISGRDEPDRDRFRDDKSDRGRDRTGNVKKGPSKE
;
A
#
# COMPACT_ATOMS: atom_id res chain seq x y z
N MET A 1 -27.23 -8.69 -5.59
CA MET A 1 -26.90 -7.28 -5.92
C MET A 1 -27.01 -6.48 -4.63
N GLN A 2 -25.90 -6.17 -3.95
CA GLN A 2 -25.98 -5.42 -2.68
C GLN A 2 -26.43 -3.99 -3.00
N MET A 3 -27.60 -3.60 -2.50
CA MET A 3 -28.05 -2.20 -2.57
C MET A 3 -27.09 -1.35 -1.74
N GLU A 4 -26.39 -0.43 -2.40
CA GLU A 4 -25.58 0.55 -1.70
C GLU A 4 -26.48 1.49 -0.92
N ARG A 5 -26.51 1.31 0.42
CA ARG A 5 -27.08 2.31 1.31
C ARG A 5 -26.22 3.57 1.23
N LYS A 6 -26.69 4.55 0.45
CA LYS A 6 -26.10 5.89 0.37
C LYS A 6 -26.63 6.72 1.52
N LEU A 7 -25.73 7.32 2.29
CA LEU A 7 -26.09 8.30 3.30
C LEU A 7 -25.91 9.67 2.67
N THR A 8 -26.95 10.51 2.67
CA THR A 8 -26.89 11.88 2.10
C THR A 8 -26.35 11.92 0.66
N GLY A 9 -26.73 10.94 -0.17
CA GLY A 9 -26.26 10.85 -1.56
C GLY A 9 -24.79 10.44 -1.74
N ARG A 10 -24.06 10.18 -0.64
CA ARG A 10 -22.65 9.78 -0.66
C ARG A 10 -22.49 8.31 -0.26
N ARG A 11 -21.48 7.66 -0.83
CA ARG A 11 -21.05 6.32 -0.42
C ARG A 11 -20.20 6.46 0.84
N VAL A 12 -20.51 5.66 1.85
CA VAL A 12 -19.80 5.63 3.13
C VAL A 12 -19.16 4.26 3.29
N VAL A 13 -17.92 4.24 3.75
CA VAL A 13 -17.25 2.99 4.18
C VAL A 13 -17.63 2.77 5.63
N VAL A 14 -18.18 1.59 5.91
CA VAL A 14 -18.50 1.16 7.28
C VAL A 14 -17.42 0.19 7.70
N ASP A 15 -16.87 0.40 8.89
CA ASP A 15 -15.83 -0.43 9.48
C ASP A 15 -16.08 -0.58 10.98
N VAL A 16 -15.41 -1.55 11.60
CA VAL A 16 -15.40 -1.72 13.06
C VAL A 16 -14.50 -0.67 13.72
N GLU A 17 -14.69 -0.42 15.02
CA GLU A 17 -13.78 0.42 15.80
C GLU A 17 -12.43 -0.31 15.93
N ARG A 18 -11.35 0.25 15.36
CA ARG A 18 -10.03 -0.42 15.31
C ARG A 18 -9.03 0.07 16.36
N GLY A 19 -9.24 1.27 16.91
CA GLY A 19 -8.33 1.90 17.86
C GLY A 19 -8.15 1.11 19.14
N ARG A 20 -9.19 0.41 19.58
CA ARG A 20 -9.15 -0.41 20.80
C ARG A 20 -9.11 -1.91 20.51
N THR A 21 -9.59 -2.33 19.34
CA THR A 21 -9.79 -3.76 19.04
C THR A 21 -8.67 -4.39 18.21
N VAL A 22 -7.90 -3.61 17.44
CA VAL A 22 -6.88 -4.13 16.54
C VAL A 22 -5.48 -3.80 17.06
N LYS A 23 -4.71 -4.84 17.41
CA LYS A 23 -3.32 -4.70 17.87
C LYS A 23 -2.46 -4.02 16.80
N GLY A 24 -1.67 -3.02 17.20
CA GLY A 24 -0.77 -2.31 16.28
C GLY A 24 -1.47 -1.35 15.33
N TRP A 25 -2.77 -1.09 15.52
CA TRP A 25 -3.48 -0.10 14.72
C TRP A 25 -2.99 1.31 15.03
N LEU A 26 -2.67 2.05 13.98
CA LEU A 26 -2.37 3.48 14.05
C LEU A 26 -3.33 4.24 13.13
N PRO A 27 -3.88 5.38 13.56
CA PRO A 27 -4.64 6.27 12.69
C PRO A 27 -3.73 6.89 11.63
N ARG A 28 -4.33 7.40 10.55
CA ARG A 28 -3.58 7.94 9.40
C ARG A 28 -2.61 9.06 9.75
N ARG A 29 -2.97 9.93 10.71
CA ARG A 29 -2.13 11.03 11.21
C ARG A 29 -0.82 10.57 11.87
N LEU A 30 -0.72 9.29 12.24
CA LEU A 30 0.48 8.65 12.81
C LEU A 30 1.13 7.68 11.82
N GLY A 31 0.83 7.79 10.52
CA GLY A 31 1.44 6.97 9.46
C GLY A 31 0.75 5.63 9.15
N GLY A 32 -0.27 5.22 9.92
CA GLY A 32 -1.06 4.00 9.67
C GLY A 32 -2.28 4.23 8.77
N GLY A 33 -3.44 3.71 9.18
CA GLY A 33 -4.76 3.91 8.57
C GLY A 33 -5.06 3.02 7.35
N LEU A 34 -6.35 2.80 7.08
CA LEU A 34 -6.85 2.06 5.92
C LEU A 34 -7.18 3.00 4.76
N GLY A 35 -7.09 2.47 3.54
CA GLY A 35 -7.39 3.19 2.29
C GLY A 35 -6.19 3.91 1.69
N ARG A 36 -6.12 3.93 0.36
CA ARG A 36 -4.98 4.47 -0.41
C ARG A 36 -5.33 5.74 -1.20
N THR A 37 -6.56 6.24 -1.10
CA THR A 37 -7.03 7.39 -1.91
C THR A 37 -6.44 8.72 -1.46
N ARG A 38 -6.04 8.83 -0.19
CA ARG A 38 -5.38 10.02 0.37
C ARG A 38 -3.97 9.68 0.82
N ARG A 39 -3.01 9.78 -0.10
CA ARG A 39 -1.59 9.48 0.14
C ARG A 39 -0.81 10.69 0.66
N GLY A 40 -1.18 11.90 0.25
CA GLY A 40 -0.47 13.12 0.59
C GLY A 40 -1.20 14.36 0.08
N GLY A 41 -0.48 15.28 -0.56
CA GLY A 41 -1.04 16.46 -1.19
C GLY A 41 -2.10 16.14 -2.27
N PRO A 42 -2.94 17.11 -2.65
CA PRO A 42 -4.00 16.90 -3.65
C PRO A 42 -3.51 16.27 -4.96
N GLU A 43 -2.26 16.54 -5.34
CA GLU A 43 -1.59 16.07 -6.55
C GLU A 43 -1.30 14.56 -6.56
N VAL A 44 -1.11 13.94 -5.39
CA VAL A 44 -0.82 12.50 -5.26
C VAL A 44 -2.05 11.66 -4.90
N ASN A 45 -3.21 12.30 -4.72
CA ASN A 45 -4.42 11.62 -4.26
C ASN A 45 -5.16 10.93 -5.41
N VAL A 46 -5.46 9.65 -5.21
CA VAL A 46 -6.19 8.84 -6.18
C VAL A 46 -7.67 9.22 -6.14
N LYS A 47 -8.20 9.67 -7.28
CA LYS A 47 -9.60 10.09 -7.44
C LYS A 47 -10.57 8.92 -7.60
N ILE A 48 -10.03 7.73 -7.88
CA ILE A 48 -10.80 6.50 -7.99
C ILE A 48 -11.26 6.08 -6.61
N SER A 49 -12.51 5.62 -6.53
CA SER A 49 -13.09 5.09 -5.30
C SER A 49 -12.22 3.94 -4.79
N GLY A 50 -11.73 4.02 -3.55
CA GLY A 50 -10.89 2.98 -2.94
C GLY A 50 -11.60 1.64 -2.71
N ARG A 51 -12.87 1.51 -3.14
CA ARG A 51 -13.65 0.27 -3.18
C ARG A 51 -13.66 -0.35 -4.58
N ASP A 52 -13.54 0.49 -5.61
CA ASP A 52 -13.49 0.10 -7.01
C ASP A 52 -12.02 0.10 -7.42
N GLU A 53 -11.26 -0.91 -7.00
CA GLU A 53 -9.87 -1.08 -7.41
C GLU A 53 -9.80 -1.38 -8.92
N PRO A 54 -9.22 -0.53 -9.80
CA PRO A 54 -8.51 -1.08 -10.92
C PRO A 54 -7.19 -1.58 -10.34
N ASP A 55 -7.09 -2.89 -10.31
CA ASP A 55 -5.96 -3.72 -9.87
C ASP A 55 -4.66 -3.45 -10.67
N ARG A 56 -4.26 -2.19 -10.92
CA ARG A 56 -3.36 -1.79 -12.02
C ARG A 56 -2.31 -0.70 -11.74
N ASP A 57 -2.08 -0.25 -10.51
CA ASP A 57 -0.76 0.35 -10.14
C ASP A 57 0.27 -0.75 -9.87
N ARG A 58 0.35 -1.64 -10.86
CA ARG A 58 1.29 -2.71 -11.10
C ARG A 58 2.66 -2.10 -11.47
N PHE A 59 3.75 -2.58 -10.85
CA PHE A 59 5.11 -2.67 -11.42
C PHE A 59 6.05 -1.44 -11.57
N ARG A 60 5.68 -0.20 -11.26
CA ARG A 60 6.58 0.96 -11.56
C ARG A 60 7.60 1.34 -10.49
N ASP A 61 7.33 1.19 -9.20
CA ASP A 61 8.23 1.71 -8.15
C ASP A 61 9.42 0.78 -7.81
N ASP A 62 9.33 -0.53 -8.09
CA ASP A 62 10.40 -1.50 -7.78
C ASP A 62 11.55 -1.55 -8.81
N LYS A 63 11.40 -0.92 -9.99
CA LYS A 63 12.45 -0.91 -11.03
C LYS A 63 13.45 0.24 -10.88
N SER A 64 13.27 1.15 -9.91
CA SER A 64 13.95 2.43 -9.92
C SER A 64 15.22 2.54 -9.06
N ASP A 65 15.57 1.56 -8.20
CA ASP A 65 16.55 1.89 -7.14
C ASP A 65 17.73 0.96 -6.76
N ARG A 66 18.02 -0.22 -7.35
CA ARG A 66 19.29 -0.93 -7.00
C ARG A 66 20.04 -1.62 -8.15
N GLY A 67 20.27 -0.87 -9.22
CA GLY A 67 21.38 -1.06 -10.16
C GLY A 67 22.73 -0.56 -9.62
N ARG A 68 23.04 -0.87 -8.36
CA ARG A 68 24.26 -0.50 -7.62
C ARG A 68 24.53 -1.73 -6.74
N ASP A 69 25.35 -2.72 -7.08
CA ASP A 69 26.75 -2.65 -7.52
C ASP A 69 27.12 -3.92 -8.31
N ARG A 70 27.47 -3.78 -9.59
CA ARG A 70 28.34 -4.74 -10.26
C ARG A 70 29.73 -4.60 -9.62
N THR A 71 30.34 -5.72 -9.22
CA THR A 71 31.78 -6.09 -9.33
C THR A 71 32.42 -6.64 -8.05
N GLY A 72 33.03 -7.83 -8.17
CA GLY A 72 34.18 -8.26 -7.35
C GLY A 72 33.90 -9.34 -6.30
N ASN A 73 34.04 -10.61 -6.66
CA ASN A 73 35.19 -11.43 -6.24
C ASN A 73 34.89 -12.93 -6.41
N VAL A 74 35.43 -13.49 -7.50
CA VAL A 74 35.70 -14.92 -7.70
C VAL A 74 36.64 -15.40 -6.58
N LYS A 75 36.39 -16.56 -5.93
CA LYS A 75 37.35 -17.68 -5.74
C LYS A 75 36.66 -18.96 -5.27
N LYS A 76 36.66 -19.96 -6.16
CA LYS A 76 36.48 -21.38 -5.89
C LYS A 76 37.70 -21.88 -5.08
N GLY A 77 37.49 -22.40 -3.88
CA GLY A 77 38.54 -23.03 -3.05
C GLY A 77 38.50 -24.57 -3.16
N PRO A 78 39.63 -25.29 -3.07
CA PRO A 78 39.73 -26.72 -3.38
C PRO A 78 39.43 -27.65 -2.19
N SER A 79 39.28 -28.94 -2.52
CA SER A 79 39.01 -30.11 -1.67
C SER A 79 40.15 -30.53 -0.73
N LYS A 80 39.78 -31.20 0.37
CA LYS A 80 40.41 -32.31 1.15
C LYS A 80 39.94 -32.17 2.62
N GLU A 81 39.70 -33.23 3.39
CA GLU A 81 40.31 -34.57 3.47
C GLU A 81 39.25 -35.62 3.86
#